data_AF-A0A7Y5X118-F1
#
_entry.id   AF-A0A7Y5X118-F1
#
_cell.length_a   1.000
_cell.length_b   1.000
_cell.length_c   1.000
_cell.angle_alpha   90.00
_cell.angle_beta   90.00
_cell.angle_gamma   90.00
#
_symmetry.space_group_name_H-M   'P 1'
#
loop_
_entity.id
_entity.type
_entity.pdbx_description
1 polymer ?
#
loop_
_entity_poly.entity_id
_entity_poly.type
_entity_poly.pdbx_seq_one_letter_code
_entity_poly.pdbx_strand_id
1 'polypeptide(L)' 'MLDQARHGNSTDEDFVEFFRTGTQAAGEYHCADCGYGVTVHDTLPQCPMCSGTSWEPHAWSPFTRAARLQ' A
#
# COMPACT_ATOMS: atom_id res chain seq x y z
N MET A 1 -18.69 -41.94 -8.92
CA MET A 1 -17.68 -41.03 -9.48
C MET A 1 -18.16 -39.60 -9.23
N LEU A 2 -18.15 -39.15 -7.98
CA LEU A 2 -18.59 -37.81 -7.58
C LEU A 2 -17.83 -37.43 -6.31
N ASP A 3 -16.50 -37.30 -6.43
CA ASP A 3 -15.65 -37.00 -5.29
C ASP A 3 -14.49 -36.14 -5.77
N GLN A 4 -14.60 -34.83 -5.53
CA GLN A 4 -13.55 -34.01 -4.93
C GLN A 4 -13.99 -32.55 -4.93
N ALA A 5 -14.63 -32.16 -3.83
CA ALA A 5 -14.59 -30.80 -3.33
C ALA A 5 -13.12 -30.44 -3.09
N ARG A 6 -12.47 -29.86 -4.10
CA ARG A 6 -11.13 -29.28 -3.97
C ARG A 6 -11.27 -27.87 -3.42
N HIS A 7 -11.21 -27.80 -2.09
CA HIS A 7 -10.76 -26.68 -1.27
C HIS A 7 -10.53 -25.37 -2.05
N GLY A 8 -11.48 -24.44 -1.93
CA GLY A 8 -11.22 -23.04 -2.22
C GLY A 8 -10.15 -22.57 -1.22
N ASN A 9 -8.91 -22.46 -1.68
CA ASN A 9 -7.85 -21.80 -0.92
C ASN A 9 -8.05 -20.29 -1.09
N SER A 10 -8.97 -19.75 -0.29
CA SER A 10 -9.27 -18.34 -0.23
C SER A 10 -8.08 -17.57 0.35
N THR A 11 -7.51 -16.74 -0.51
CA THR A 11 -6.98 -15.40 -0.24
C THR A 11 -5.80 -15.25 0.72
N ASP A 12 -4.60 -15.44 0.15
CA ASP A 12 -3.48 -14.50 0.33
C ASP A 12 -3.89 -13.15 -0.31
N GLU A 13 -4.86 -12.48 0.31
CA GLU A 13 -5.20 -11.11 -0.04
C GLU A 13 -4.08 -10.24 0.55
N ASP A 14 -3.25 -9.68 -0.33
CA ASP A 14 -2.23 -8.68 -0.02
C ASP A 14 -2.94 -7.41 0.52
N PHE A 15 -3.35 -7.46 1.78
CA PHE A 15 -3.99 -6.33 2.45
C PHE A 15 -2.92 -5.36 2.88
N VAL A 16 -2.82 -4.24 2.18
CA VAL A 16 -1.97 -3.12 2.58
C VAL A 16 -2.71 -2.33 3.68
N GLU A 17 -2.14 -2.27 4.87
CA GLU A 17 -2.65 -1.43 5.94
C GLU A 17 -2.46 0.06 5.58
N PHE A 18 -3.56 0.81 5.55
CA PHE A 18 -3.54 2.26 5.31
C PHE A 18 -3.24 3.02 6.60
N PHE A 19 -2.30 3.95 6.53
CA PHE A 19 -1.93 4.87 7.59
C PHE A 19 -2.66 6.20 7.42
N ARG A 20 -2.84 6.93 8.51
CA ARG A 20 -3.50 8.25 8.49
C ARG A 20 -2.49 9.36 8.75
N THR A 21 -2.83 10.56 8.30
CA THR A 21 -2.12 11.77 8.76
C THR A 21 -2.09 11.82 10.29
N GLY A 22 -0.94 12.18 10.85
CA GLY A 22 -0.72 12.21 12.30
C GLY A 22 -0.25 10.87 12.88
N THR A 23 -0.26 9.78 12.11
CA THR A 23 0.30 8.51 12.54
C THR A 23 1.82 8.58 12.56
N GLN A 24 2.44 8.10 13.65
CA GLN A 24 3.89 7.98 13.75
C GLN A 24 4.37 6.82 12.87
N ALA A 25 5.20 7.12 11.89
CA ALA A 25 5.61 6.18 10.85
C ALA A 25 6.94 6.64 10.23
N ALA A 26 7.76 5.70 9.78
CA ALA A 26 9.01 5.99 9.10
C ALA A 26 9.17 5.09 7.88
N GLY A 27 9.53 5.66 6.74
CA GLY A 27 9.61 4.96 5.47
C GLY A 27 9.05 5.76 4.31
N GLU A 28 8.84 5.11 3.17
CA GLU A 28 8.21 5.69 2.00
C GLU A 28 6.71 5.37 1.98
N TYR A 29 5.90 6.38 1.68
CA TYR A 29 4.45 6.29 1.65
C TYR A 29 3.89 6.96 0.40
N HIS A 30 2.83 6.40 -0.16
CA HIS A 30 2.05 6.99 -1.25
C HIS A 30 0.68 7.43 -0.75
N CYS A 31 0.22 8.60 -1.20
CA CYS A 31 -1.14 9.05 -0.89
C CYS A 31 -2.16 8.17 -1.61
N ALA A 32 -3.13 7.61 -0.88
CA ALA A 32 -4.15 6.73 -1.45
C ALA A 32 -5.08 7.43 -2.44
N ASP A 33 -5.22 8.76 -2.33
CA ASP A 33 -6.13 9.54 -3.16
C ASP A 33 -5.50 9.98 -4.51
N CYS A 34 -4.19 10.30 -4.52
CA CYS A 34 -3.54 10.88 -5.70
C CYS A 34 -2.22 10.22 -6.11
N GLY A 35 -1.70 9.28 -5.30
CA GLY A 35 -0.44 8.58 -5.55
C GLY A 35 0.83 9.38 -5.25
N TYR A 36 0.74 10.58 -4.67
CA TYR A 36 1.94 11.37 -4.32
C TYR A 36 2.81 10.63 -3.29
N GLY A 37 4.10 10.47 -3.59
CA GLY A 37 5.07 9.80 -2.73
C GLY A 37 5.79 10.74 -1.77
N VAL A 38 5.97 10.30 -0.53
CA VAL A 38 6.72 11.02 0.50
C VAL A 38 7.56 10.06 1.33
N THR A 39 8.76 10.51 1.73
CA THR A 39 9.56 9.83 2.75
C THR A 39 9.28 10.50 4.10
N VAL A 40 8.83 9.71 5.07
CA VAL A 40 8.50 10.16 6.44
C VAL A 40 9.55 9.63 7.40
N HIS A 41 9.91 10.46 8.38
CA HIS A 41 10.87 10.11 9.43
C HIS A 41 10.30 10.14 10.85
N ASP A 42 9.08 10.67 11.02
CA ASP A 42 8.42 10.73 12.32
C ASP A 42 6.91 10.62 12.18
N THR A 43 6.24 11.63 11.63
CA THR A 43 4.77 11.68 11.56
C THR A 43 4.26 11.92 10.14
N LEU A 44 3.24 11.17 9.72
CA LEU A 44 2.64 11.31 8.38
C LEU A 44 1.95 12.68 8.21
N PRO A 45 2.34 13.49 7.21
CA PRO A 45 1.72 14.80 6.96
C PRO A 45 0.37 14.65 6.24
N GLN A 46 -0.34 15.77 6.01
CA GLN A 46 -1.39 15.80 4.99
C GLN A 46 -0.74 15.81 3.60
N CYS A 47 -1.40 15.21 2.61
CA CYS A 47 -0.90 15.21 1.25
C CYS A 47 -0.86 16.65 0.71
N PRO A 48 0.30 17.18 0.29
CA PRO A 48 0.41 18.55 -0.21
C PRO A 48 -0.25 18.76 -1.58
N MET A 49 -0.57 17.68 -2.30
CA MET A 49 -1.16 17.75 -3.64
C MET A 49 -2.69 17.78 -3.62
N CYS A 50 -3.32 16.94 -2.81
CA CYS A 50 -4.79 16.78 -2.78
C CYS A 50 -5.43 17.03 -1.42
N SER A 51 -4.64 17.37 -0.39
CA SER A 51 -5.08 17.44 1.01
C SER A 51 -5.60 16.11 1.58
N GLY A 52 -5.32 14.98 0.91
CA GLY A 52 -5.64 13.64 1.37
C GLY A 52 -4.99 13.30 2.71
N THR A 53 -5.62 12.37 3.45
CA THR A 53 -5.20 11.98 4.81
C THR A 53 -4.93 10.49 4.95
N SER A 54 -4.92 9.77 3.84
CA SER A 54 -4.71 8.33 3.76
C SER A 54 -3.41 8.05 3.01
N TRP A 55 -2.60 7.17 3.58
CA TRP A 55 -1.27 6.83 3.11
C TRP A 55 -1.10 5.32 3.05
N GLU A 56 -0.51 4.84 1.97
CA GLU A 56 -0.15 3.43 1.78
C GLU A 56 1.36 3.29 1.95
N PRO A 57 1.84 2.36 2.80
CA PRO A 57 3.27 2.08 2.90
C PRO A 57 3.74 1.55 1.55
N HIS A 58 4.76 2.18 0.99
CA HIS A 58 5.42 1.63 -0.17
C HIS A 58 6.52 0.71 0.30
N ALA A 59 6.30 -0.60 0.18
CA ALA A 59 7.34 -1.60 0.33
C ALA A 59 8.31 -1.50 -0.86
N TRP A 60 9.07 -0.42 -0.92
CA TRP A 60 10.04 -0.24 -2.00
C TRP A 60 11.19 -1.22 -1.80
N SER A 61 11.18 -2.32 -2.56
CA SER A 61 12.37 -3.13 -2.77
C SER A 61 13.08 -2.59 -4.02
N PRO A 62 14.39 -2.32 -3.97
CA PRO A 62 15.15 -1.77 -5.11
C PRO A 62 15.15 -2.69 -6.35
N PHE A 63 14.56 -3.88 -6.26
CA PHE A 63 14.47 -4.85 -7.36
C PHE A 63 13.04 -5.12 -7.87
N THR A 64 11.99 -4.49 -7.33
CA THR A 64 10.63 -4.62 -7.90
C THR A 64 10.41 -3.60 -9.02
N ARG A 65 11.08 -3.81 -10.16
CA ARG A 65 10.58 -3.31 -11.45
C ARG A 65 9.53 -4.29 -11.97
N ALA A 66 8.39 -4.38 -11.29
CA ALA A 66 7.23 -5.09 -11.83
C ALA A 66 6.64 -4.26 -12.97
N ALA A 67 6.69 -4.84 -14.16
CA ALA A 67 6.41 -4.20 -15.43
C ALA A 67 5.00 -3.60 -15.50
N ARG A 68 4.91 -2.27 -15.69
CA ARG A 68 3.82 -1.71 -16.49
C ARG A 68 4.11 -2.01 -17.96
N LEU A 69 3.74 -3.22 -18.40
CA LEU A 69 3.40 -3.53 -19.79
C LEU A 69 1.92 -3.92 -19.75
N GLN A 70 1.03 -2.95 -19.98
CA GLN A 70 0.41 -2.60 -21.26
C GLN A 70 -0.85 -3.42 -21.50
#